data_AF-A0A1H8FN75-F1
#
_entry.id   AF-A0A1H8FN75-F1
#
_cell.length_a   1.000
_cell.length_b   1.000
_cell.length_c   1.000
_cell.angle_alpha   90.00
_cell.angle_beta   90.00
_cell.angle_gamma   90.00
#
_symmetry.space_group_name_H-M   'P 1'
#
loop_
_entity.id
_entity.type
_entity.pdbx_description
1 polymer ?
#
loop_
_entity_poly.entity_id
_entity_poly.type
_entity_poly.pdbx_seq_one_letter_code
_entity_poly.pdbx_strand_id
1 'polypeptide(L)'
;MIRYVLAVLLTVAILGIAMPAVEDTAGKQSDQQMANQVAKIEQAAVSLVENEELPPEGETGARRSITLRFPGDSLLSRPVTDFEIERVRSNLSVVRYTVEGRSRQRLFIDAPVASAADGTIELGGTGEKEFVLTYERNESGAPTVFLRRP
;
A
#
# COMPACT_ATOMS: atom_id res chain seq x y z
N MET A 1 32.59 -24.06 34.58
CA MET A 1 32.44 -22.61 34.33
C MET A 1 32.68 -22.27 32.86
N ILE A 2 33.86 -22.59 32.29
CA ILE A 2 34.20 -22.24 30.88
C ILE A 2 33.20 -22.75 29.84
N ARG A 3 32.64 -23.96 30.03
CA ARG A 3 31.60 -24.55 29.16
C ARG A 3 30.36 -23.65 29.01
N TYR A 4 29.93 -22.99 30.09
CA TYR A 4 28.77 -22.11 30.05
C TYR A 4 29.08 -20.79 29.34
N VAL A 5 30.27 -20.24 29.57
CA VAL A 5 30.74 -19.03 28.88
C VAL A 5 30.84 -19.28 27.37
N LEU A 6 31.40 -20.42 26.97
CA LEU A 6 31.55 -20.81 25.58
C LEU A 6 30.18 -21.06 24.92
N ALA A 7 29.23 -21.66 25.65
CA ALA A 7 27.85 -21.81 25.17
C ALA A 7 27.15 -20.47 24.98
N VAL A 8 27.29 -19.52 25.92
CA VAL A 8 26.69 -18.18 25.81
C VAL A 8 27.30 -17.41 24.64
N LEU A 9 28.63 -17.44 24.49
CA LEU A 9 29.31 -16.79 23.36
C LEU A 9 28.88 -17.40 22.01
N LEU A 10 28.75 -18.72 21.93
CA LEU A 10 28.28 -19.39 20.72
C LEU A 10 26.85 -18.99 20.38
N THR A 11 25.95 -18.93 21.37
CA THR A 11 24.56 -18.50 21.17
C THR A 11 24.49 -17.05 20.68
N VAL A 12 25.28 -16.14 21.27
CA VAL A 12 25.35 -14.73 20.82
C VAL A 12 25.92 -14.64 19.41
N ALA A 13 26.94 -15.42 19.08
CA ALA A 13 27.51 -15.47 17.73
C ALA A 13 26.48 -15.95 16.70
N ILE A 14 25.72 -17.01 16.99
CA ILE A 14 24.66 -17.52 16.11
C ILE A 14 23.55 -16.48 15.96
N LEU A 15 23.10 -15.85 17.06
CA LEU A 15 22.06 -14.82 17.02
C LEU A 15 22.49 -13.60 16.21
N GLY A 16 23.73 -13.15 16.35
CA GLY A 16 24.28 -12.03 15.59
C GLY A 16 24.30 -12.29 14.08
N ILE A 17 24.55 -13.54 13.66
CA ILE A 17 24.53 -13.94 12.24
C ILE A 17 23.09 -14.08 11.72
N ALA A 18 22.13 -14.45 12.57
CA ALA A 18 20.74 -14.69 12.16
C ALA A 18 19.91 -13.41 12.00
N MET A 19 20.22 -12.34 12.74
CA MET A 19 19.42 -11.10 12.73
C MET A 19 19.22 -10.48 11.34
N PRO A 20 20.26 -10.31 10.48
CA PRO A 20 20.07 -9.72 9.16
C PRO A 20 19.09 -10.49 8.26
N ALA A 21 19.04 -11.81 8.40
CA ALA A 21 18.09 -12.64 7.65
C ALA A 21 16.63 -12.42 8.09
N VAL A 22 16.41 -12.16 9.38
CA VAL A 22 15.08 -11.83 9.92
C VAL A 22 14.61 -10.47 9.42
N GLU A 23 15.50 -9.48 9.34
CA GLU A 23 15.15 -8.15 8.86
C GLU A 23 14.73 -8.14 7.38
N ASP A 24 15.46 -8.86 6.51
CA ASP A 24 15.10 -8.95 5.09
C ASP A 24 13.79 -9.73 4.88
N THR A 25 13.54 -10.78 5.66
CA THR A 25 12.28 -11.54 5.59
C THR A 25 11.08 -10.74 6.07
N ALA A 26 11.23 -9.96 7.15
CA ALA A 26 10.18 -9.04 7.62
C ALA A 26 9.84 -7.98 6.56
N GLY A 27 10.85 -7.46 5.87
CA GLY A 27 10.68 -6.53 4.76
C GLY A 27 9.91 -7.13 3.57
N LYS A 28 10.29 -8.34 3.12
CA LYS A 28 9.60 -9.06 2.04
C LYS A 28 8.15 -9.37 2.38
N GLN A 29 7.87 -9.73 3.63
CA GLN A 29 6.51 -9.97 4.10
C GLN A 29 5.66 -8.69 4.02
N SER A 30 6.21 -7.53 4.40
CA SER A 30 5.54 -6.24 4.23
C SER A 30 5.30 -5.89 2.76
N ASP A 31 6.28 -6.14 1.88
CA ASP A 31 6.13 -5.93 0.43
C ASP A 31 4.97 -6.77 -0.13
N GLN A 32 4.87 -8.03 0.27
CA GLN A 32 3.79 -8.92 -0.18
C GLN A 32 2.42 -8.52 0.39
N GLN A 33 2.36 -8.03 1.62
CA GLN A 33 1.13 -7.46 2.18
C GLN A 33 0.67 -6.22 1.40
N MET A 34 1.61 -5.36 1.00
CA MET A 34 1.32 -4.17 0.20
C MET A 34 0.86 -4.52 -1.20
N ALA A 35 1.48 -5.51 -1.87
CA ALA A 35 1.02 -5.99 -3.16
C ALA A 35 -0.45 -6.47 -3.11
N ASN A 36 -0.82 -7.20 -2.06
CA ASN A 36 -2.21 -7.62 -1.85
C ASN A 36 -3.17 -6.45 -1.60
N GLN A 37 -2.73 -5.39 -0.91
CA GLN A 37 -3.55 -4.18 -0.72
C GLN A 37 -3.77 -3.44 -2.05
N VAL A 38 -2.72 -3.29 -2.86
CA VAL A 38 -2.81 -2.63 -4.17
C VAL A 38 -3.72 -3.42 -5.11
N ALA A 39 -3.64 -4.76 -5.12
CA ALA A 39 -4.56 -5.60 -5.89
C ALA A 39 -6.03 -5.42 -5.48
N LYS A 40 -6.32 -5.18 -4.20
CA LYS A 40 -7.70 -4.85 -3.76
C LYS A 40 -8.18 -3.51 -4.29
N ILE A 41 -7.32 -2.49 -4.32
CA ILE A 41 -7.63 -1.18 -4.90
C ILE A 41 -7.93 -1.34 -6.38
N GLU A 42 -7.07 -2.05 -7.10
CA GLU A 42 -7.23 -2.35 -8.52
C GLU A 42 -8.56 -3.06 -8.79
N GLN A 43 -8.84 -4.15 -8.09
CA GLN A 43 -10.09 -4.89 -8.27
C GLN A 43 -11.33 -4.04 -7.98
N ALA A 44 -11.29 -3.20 -6.93
CA ALA A 44 -12.39 -2.30 -6.59
C ALA A 44 -12.56 -1.21 -7.65
N ALA A 45 -11.46 -0.63 -8.15
CA ALA A 45 -11.48 0.42 -9.16
C ALA A 45 -11.92 -0.10 -10.53
N VAL A 46 -11.39 -1.24 -10.98
CA VAL A 46 -11.81 -1.92 -12.21
C VAL A 46 -13.29 -2.27 -12.12
N SER A 47 -13.74 -2.82 -10.99
CA SER A 47 -15.16 -3.15 -10.79
C SER A 47 -16.06 -1.92 -10.88
N LEU A 48 -15.66 -0.76 -10.34
CA LEU A 48 -16.40 0.49 -10.50
C LEU A 48 -16.44 0.96 -11.95
N VAL A 49 -15.31 0.90 -12.67
CA VAL A 49 -15.23 1.35 -14.07
C VAL A 49 -16.02 0.44 -15.01
N GLU A 50 -16.01 -0.87 -14.78
CA GLU A 50 -16.64 -1.85 -15.66
C GLU A 50 -18.14 -2.07 -15.38
N ASN A 51 -18.59 -1.90 -14.14
CA ASN A 51 -19.96 -2.28 -13.73
C ASN A 51 -20.86 -1.08 -13.37
N GLU A 52 -20.29 0.09 -13.11
CA GLU A 52 -21.07 1.27 -12.72
C GLU A 52 -21.15 2.28 -13.85
N GLU A 53 -22.29 2.97 -13.93
CA GLU A 53 -22.51 4.00 -14.94
C GLU A 53 -21.80 5.30 -14.51
N LEU A 54 -21.14 5.97 -15.46
CA LEU A 54 -20.44 7.22 -15.19
C LEU A 54 -21.48 8.32 -14.93
N PRO A 55 -21.49 8.95 -13.74
CA PRO A 55 -22.44 10.01 -13.42
C PRO A 55 -22.30 11.21 -14.36
N PRO A 56 -23.36 12.03 -14.49
CA PRO A 56 -23.30 13.34 -15.12
C PRO A 56 -22.23 14.24 -14.49
N GLU A 57 -21.78 15.27 -15.21
CA GLU A 57 -20.78 16.20 -14.69
C GLU A 57 -21.30 16.92 -13.43
N GLY A 58 -20.49 16.92 -12.36
CA GLY A 58 -20.84 17.54 -11.08
C GLY A 58 -21.65 16.66 -10.11
N GLU A 59 -22.02 15.43 -10.51
CA GLU A 59 -22.65 14.46 -9.62
C GLU A 59 -21.63 13.46 -9.06
N THR A 60 -21.81 13.10 -7.79
CA THR A 60 -21.06 11.99 -7.20
C THR A 60 -21.60 10.67 -7.72
N GLY A 61 -20.75 9.89 -8.38
CA GLY A 61 -21.10 8.55 -8.86
C GLY A 61 -21.00 7.48 -7.78
N ALA A 62 -20.96 6.23 -8.25
CA ALA A 62 -20.90 5.06 -7.39
C ALA A 62 -19.74 5.13 -6.39
N ARG A 63 -20.04 4.72 -5.15
CA ARG A 63 -19.10 4.70 -4.03
C ARG A 63 -18.87 3.28 -3.57
N ARG A 64 -17.63 2.96 -3.23
CA ARG A 64 -17.25 1.67 -2.65
C ARG A 64 -16.28 1.87 -1.50
N SER A 65 -16.66 1.43 -0.31
CA SER A 65 -15.74 1.40 0.83
C SER A 65 -14.82 0.19 0.72
N ILE A 66 -13.53 0.41 0.99
CA ILE A 66 -12.54 -0.65 1.12
C ILE A 66 -11.73 -0.43 2.39
N THR A 67 -11.33 -1.52 3.02
CA THR A 67 -10.41 -1.49 4.16
C THR A 67 -9.04 -1.97 3.71
N LEU A 68 -8.05 -1.08 3.81
CA LEU A 68 -6.66 -1.38 3.53
C LEU A 68 -5.93 -1.67 4.84
N ARG A 69 -5.11 -2.73 4.84
CA ARG A 69 -4.29 -3.11 5.99
C ARG A 69 -2.83 -2.78 5.72
N PHE A 70 -2.31 -1.78 6.42
CA PHE A 70 -0.90 -1.42 6.35
C PHE A 70 -0.11 -2.26 7.36
N PRO A 71 1.05 -2.81 6.95
CA PRO A 71 1.86 -3.63 7.85
C PRO A 71 2.29 -2.83 9.07
N GLY A 72 2.19 -3.46 10.24
CA GLY A 72 2.64 -2.89 11.51
C GLY A 72 4.14 -3.06 11.72
N ASP A 73 4.69 -2.35 12.70
CA ASP A 73 6.03 -2.66 13.21
C ASP A 73 5.95 -3.93 14.08
N SER A 74 6.58 -5.01 13.63
CA SER A 74 6.63 -6.29 14.34
C SER A 74 7.89 -7.07 13.99
N LEU A 75 8.14 -8.18 14.71
CA LEU A 75 9.27 -9.07 14.42
C LEU A 75 9.26 -9.63 12.99
N LEU A 76 8.10 -9.67 12.33
CA LEU A 76 7.90 -10.26 11.00
C LEU A 76 7.40 -9.24 9.96
N SER A 77 7.29 -7.96 10.32
CA SER A 77 6.81 -6.93 9.40
C SER A 77 7.40 -5.57 9.74
N ARG A 78 7.70 -4.81 8.71
CA ARG A 78 8.13 -3.42 8.82
C ARG A 78 7.02 -2.45 8.40
N PRO A 79 6.91 -1.28 9.05
CA PRO A 79 5.89 -0.30 8.73
C PRO A 79 6.13 0.36 7.37
N VAL A 80 5.06 0.85 6.75
CA VAL A 80 5.14 1.70 5.56
C VAL A 80 5.36 3.15 5.98
N THR A 81 6.41 3.76 5.45
CA THR A 81 6.78 5.14 5.74
C THR A 81 6.16 6.11 4.75
N ASP A 82 6.09 5.72 3.48
CA ASP A 82 5.57 6.53 2.39
C ASP A 82 4.69 5.67 1.50
N PHE A 83 3.57 6.22 1.06
CA PHE A 83 2.70 5.58 0.08
C PHE A 83 2.02 6.68 -0.72
N GLU A 84 1.97 6.54 -2.03
CA GLU A 84 1.52 7.57 -2.97
C GLU A 84 0.83 6.88 -4.13
N ILE A 85 -0.26 7.47 -4.62
CA ILE A 85 -0.95 7.01 -5.83
C ILE A 85 -1.02 8.18 -6.80
N GLU A 86 -0.47 7.97 -7.99
CA GLU A 86 -0.49 8.95 -9.07
C GLU A 86 -1.13 8.33 -10.31
N ARG A 87 -2.04 9.07 -10.94
CA ARG A 87 -2.57 8.71 -12.24
C ARG A 87 -1.57 9.12 -13.32
N VAL A 88 -1.07 8.14 -14.08
CA VAL A 88 -0.06 8.38 -15.13
C VAL A 88 -0.72 8.47 -16.51
N ARG A 89 -1.81 7.75 -16.75
CA ARG A 89 -2.58 7.78 -18.01
C ARG A 89 -4.09 7.69 -17.77
N SER A 90 -4.86 7.76 -18.86
CA SER A 90 -6.32 7.68 -18.85
C SER A 90 -6.87 6.38 -18.24
N ASN A 91 -6.12 5.28 -18.23
CA ASN A 91 -6.52 3.98 -17.69
C ASN A 91 -5.42 3.31 -16.82
N LEU A 92 -4.37 4.06 -16.45
CA LEU A 92 -3.22 3.51 -15.74
C LEU A 92 -2.80 4.43 -14.60
N SER A 93 -2.67 3.85 -13.42
CA SER A 93 -2.16 4.53 -12.23
C SER A 93 -0.94 3.79 -11.68
N VAL A 94 -0.06 4.54 -11.01
CA VAL A 94 1.13 4.02 -10.37
C VAL A 94 1.02 4.28 -8.87
N VAL A 95 1.15 3.21 -8.10
CA VAL A 95 1.33 3.26 -6.65
C VAL A 95 2.83 3.23 -6.36
N ARG A 96 3.32 4.20 -5.59
CA ARG A 96 4.68 4.18 -5.04
C ARG A 96 4.59 4.00 -3.54
N TYR A 97 5.42 3.13 -2.97
CA TYR A 97 5.47 2.97 -1.52
C TYR A 97 6.87 2.66 -1.04
N THR A 98 7.14 2.97 0.22
CA THR A 98 8.41 2.69 0.90
C THR A 98 8.13 1.97 2.22
N VAL A 99 8.75 0.81 2.38
CA VAL A 99 8.80 0.08 3.65
C VAL A 99 10.07 0.48 4.38
N GLU A 100 10.00 0.62 5.71
CA GLU A 100 11.16 0.96 6.53
C GLU A 100 12.35 0.01 6.25
N GLY A 101 13.53 0.59 6.01
CA GLY A 101 14.74 -0.17 5.70
C GLY A 101 14.83 -0.70 4.26
N ARG A 102 13.90 -0.35 3.37
CA ARG A 102 13.87 -0.79 1.97
C ARG A 102 13.82 0.36 0.97
N SER A 103 14.16 0.05 -0.28
CA SER A 103 14.03 0.98 -1.40
C SER A 103 12.58 1.15 -1.82
N ARG A 104 12.23 2.35 -2.29
CA ARG A 104 10.91 2.70 -2.83
C ARG A 104 10.51 1.72 -3.94
N GLN A 105 9.35 1.09 -3.79
CA GLN A 105 8.73 0.18 -4.75
C GLN A 105 7.70 0.90 -5.60
N ARG A 106 7.41 0.33 -6.78
CA ARG A 106 6.40 0.84 -7.72
C ARG A 106 5.51 -0.31 -8.17
N LEU A 107 4.19 -0.13 -8.08
CA LEU A 107 3.18 -1.05 -8.57
C LEU A 107 2.26 -0.32 -9.54
N PHE A 108 1.77 -1.03 -10.55
CA PHE A 108 0.82 -0.50 -11.52
C PHE A 108 -0.59 -0.94 -11.15
N ILE A 109 -1.56 -0.09 -11.45
CA ILE A 109 -2.99 -0.37 -11.35
C ILE A 109 -3.59 -0.09 -12.73
N ASP A 110 -4.25 -1.08 -13.32
CA ASP A 110 -4.92 -0.98 -14.62
C ASP A 110 -6.30 -0.29 -14.52
N ALA A 111 -6.36 0.79 -13.74
CA ALA A 111 -7.55 1.62 -13.57
C ALA A 111 -7.16 3.09 -13.31
N PRO A 112 -8.02 4.05 -13.69
CA PRO A 112 -7.77 5.48 -13.50
C PRO A 112 -7.96 5.95 -12.06
N VAL A 113 -7.12 5.47 -11.15
CA VAL A 113 -7.18 5.83 -9.72
C VAL A 113 -6.36 7.09 -9.46
N ALA A 114 -6.96 8.10 -8.85
CA ALA A 114 -6.29 9.30 -8.38
C ALA A 114 -6.57 9.52 -6.88
N SER A 115 -5.61 10.13 -6.19
CA SER A 115 -5.88 10.70 -4.87
C SER A 115 -6.83 11.88 -5.01
N ALA A 116 -7.83 11.98 -4.12
CA ALA A 116 -8.74 13.13 -4.09
C ALA A 116 -8.11 14.39 -3.50
N ALA A 117 -7.08 14.25 -2.67
CA ALA A 117 -6.19 15.34 -2.34
C ALA A 117 -5.14 15.37 -3.46
N ASP A 118 -5.09 16.42 -4.28
CA ASP A 118 -4.05 16.59 -5.30
C ASP A 118 -2.66 16.40 -4.67
N GLY A 119 -2.03 15.27 -4.97
CA GLY A 119 -0.72 14.91 -4.42
C GLY A 119 -0.77 14.02 -3.17
N THR A 120 0.24 13.15 -3.12
CA THR A 120 0.69 12.30 -2.00
C THR A 120 -0.27 12.22 -0.83
N ILE A 121 -1.16 11.22 -0.82
CA ILE A 121 -1.77 10.82 0.45
C ILE A 121 -0.63 10.21 1.26
N GLU A 122 -0.02 10.95 2.19
CA GLU A 122 0.96 10.41 3.13
C GLU A 122 0.29 9.32 3.98
N LEU A 123 0.23 8.12 3.41
CA LEU A 123 -0.43 6.95 3.99
C LEU A 123 0.49 6.25 4.99
N GLY A 124 1.53 6.96 5.44
CA GLY A 124 2.40 6.57 6.53
C GLY A 124 1.59 6.08 7.73
N GLY A 125 2.03 4.98 8.30
CA GLY A 125 1.46 4.40 9.51
C GLY A 125 1.08 2.94 9.38
N THR A 126 0.62 2.40 10.50
CA THR A 126 0.37 0.98 10.72
C THR A 126 -1.12 0.73 10.90
N GLY A 127 -1.56 -0.50 10.60
CA GLY A 127 -2.91 -0.96 10.93
C GLY A 127 -3.94 -0.79 9.81
N GLU A 128 -5.21 -1.00 10.18
CA GLU A 128 -6.34 -0.93 9.25
C GLU A 128 -6.78 0.51 9.03
N LYS A 129 -6.96 0.90 7.77
CA LYS A 129 -7.47 2.20 7.37
C LYS A 129 -8.60 2.00 6.35
N GLU A 130 -9.72 2.64 6.60
CA GLU A 130 -10.85 2.64 5.68
C GLU A 130 -10.70 3.75 4.64
N PHE A 131 -11.05 3.43 3.40
CA PHE A 131 -11.10 4.37 2.28
C PHE A 131 -12.40 4.19 1.52
N VAL A 132 -12.84 5.27 0.89
CA VAL A 132 -13.97 5.27 -0.02
C VAL A 132 -13.43 5.57 -1.41
N LEU A 133 -13.67 4.66 -2.34
CA LEU A 133 -13.46 4.87 -3.76
C LEU A 133 -14.73 5.47 -4.32
N THR A 134 -14.60 6.56 -5.05
CA THR A 134 -15.72 7.21 -5.72
C THR A 134 -15.43 7.35 -7.19
N TYR A 135 -16.34 6.91 -8.04
CA TYR A 135 -16.23 7.08 -9.48
C TYR A 135 -16.86 8.41 -9.89
N GLU A 136 -16.03 9.39 -10.25
CA GLU A 136 -16.44 10.74 -10.62
C GLU A 136 -15.67 11.19 -11.87
N ARG A 137 -16.15 12.30 -12.45
CA ARG A 137 -15.43 12.98 -13.52
C ARG A 137 -14.47 13.99 -12.90
N ASN A 138 -13.21 14.00 -13.34
CA ASN A 138 -12.25 15.02 -12.89
C ASN A 138 -12.53 16.38 -13.56
N GLU A 139 -11.76 17.41 -13.19
CA GLU A 139 -11.89 18.77 -13.74
C GLU A 139 -11.75 18.83 -15.27
N SER A 140 -11.03 17.89 -15.88
CA SER A 140 -10.85 17.80 -17.34
C SER A 140 -11.91 16.97 -18.05
N GLY A 141 -12.94 16.51 -17.35
CA GLY A 141 -14.02 15.75 -17.95
C GLY A 141 -13.72 14.24 -18.08
N ALA A 142 -12.60 13.75 -17.58
CA ALA A 142 -12.19 12.35 -17.69
C ALA A 142 -12.72 11.49 -16.52
N PRO A 143 -13.16 10.24 -16.80
CA PRO A 143 -13.56 9.29 -15.76
C PRO A 143 -12.38 8.99 -14.83
N THR A 144 -12.59 9.13 -13.53
CA THR A 144 -11.56 9.01 -12.51
C THR A 144 -12.12 8.37 -11.26
N VAL A 145 -11.40 7.39 -10.70
CA VAL A 145 -11.73 6.80 -9.41
C VAL A 145 -10.92 7.55 -8.36
N PHE A 146 -11.61 8.31 -7.51
CA PHE A 146 -10.99 9.04 -6.42
C PHE A 146 -10.93 8.19 -5.17
N LEU A 147 -9.74 8.09 -4.57
CA LEU A 147 -9.56 7.50 -3.25
C LEU A 147 -9.67 8.60 -2.19
N ARG A 148 -10.68 8.50 -1.32
CA ARG A 148 -10.94 9.41 -0.19
C ARG A 148 -10.87 8.67 1.13
N ARG A 149 -10.51 9.37 2.20
CA ARG A 149 -10.75 8.91 3.57
C ARG A 149 -12.22 9.22 3.90
N PRO A 150 -12.94 8.32 4.60
CA PRO A 150 -14.30 8.62 5.08
C PRO A 150 -14.33 9.86 6.00
#